data_AF-A0A6B2LV25-F1
#
_entry.id   AF-A0A6B2LV25-F1
#
_cell.length_a   1.000
_cell.length_b   1.000
_cell.length_c   1.000
_cell.angle_alpha   90.00
_cell.angle_beta   90.00
_cell.angle_gamma   90.00
#
_symmetry.space_group_name_H-M   'P 1'
#
loop_
_entity.id
_entity.type
_entity.pdbx_description
1 polymer ?
#
loop_
_entity_poly.entity_id
_entity_poly.type
_entity_poly.pdbx_seq_one_letter_code
_entity_poly.pdbx_strand_id
1 'polypeptide(L)'
;MTSLLLQKRLAMSLLKVGQRKVWLDPSKMKVIESARTREAIRDLIAQNVIQLKPGYRGYRTKIDKVLIHNHKPIQRIYAGYKNKTQGTMGEQ
;
A
#
# COMPACT_ATOMS: atom_id res chain seq x y z
N MET A 1 25.57 -11.28 -0.46
CA MET A 1 24.47 -10.28 -0.41
C MET A 1 23.20 -10.98 0.00
N THR A 2 22.59 -10.58 1.12
CA THR A 2 21.32 -11.17 1.54
C THR A 2 20.16 -10.48 0.82
N SER A 3 19.08 -11.23 0.59
CA SER A 3 17.92 -10.73 -0.14
C SER A 3 16.96 -10.00 0.79
N LEU A 4 16.81 -8.68 0.63
CA LEU A 4 15.88 -7.83 1.40
C LEU A 4 14.40 -7.97 0.98
N LEU A 5 14.05 -9.03 0.25
CA LEU A 5 12.70 -9.26 -0.25
C LEU A 5 11.68 -9.42 0.88
N LEU A 6 12.06 -10.09 1.98
CA LEU A 6 11.20 -10.27 3.14
C LEU A 6 10.85 -8.94 3.80
N GLN A 7 11.87 -8.12 4.09
CA GLN A 7 11.73 -6.82 4.75
C GLN A 7 10.88 -5.89 3.91
N LYS A 8 11.13 -5.87 2.59
CA LYS A 8 10.34 -5.10 1.65
C LYS A 8 8.89 -5.56 1.62
N ARG A 9 8.63 -6.87 1.73
CA ARG A 9 7.26 -7.44 1.85
C ARG A 9 6.55 -7.02 3.13
N LEU A 10 7.23 -7.10 4.27
CA LEU A 10 6.66 -6.70 5.56
C LEU A 10 6.37 -5.20 5.58
N ALA A 11 7.33 -4.38 5.13
CA ALA A 11 7.18 -2.93 5.04
C ALA A 11 6.01 -2.53 4.11
N MET A 12 5.86 -3.18 2.96
CA MET A 12 4.71 -2.96 2.06
C MET A 12 3.36 -3.19 2.75
N SER A 13 3.22 -4.31 3.46
CA SER A 13 1.98 -4.66 4.15
C SER A 13 1.64 -3.68 5.26
N LEU A 14 2.65 -3.22 6.00
CA LEU A 14 2.49 -2.26 7.10
C LEU A 14 2.16 -0.84 6.60
N LEU A 15 2.85 -0.38 5.55
CA LEU A 15 2.62 0.94 4.95
C LEU A 15 1.43 0.99 3.99
N LYS A 16 0.81 -0.15 3.66
CA LYS A 16 -0.27 -0.28 2.66
C LYS A 16 0.09 0.30 1.29
N VAL A 17 1.34 0.09 0.86
CA VAL A 17 1.84 0.56 -0.44
C VAL A 17 2.44 -0.58 -1.26
N GLY A 18 2.57 -0.35 -2.57
CA GLY A 18 3.20 -1.31 -3.48
C GLY A 18 4.73 -1.31 -3.40
N GLN A 19 5.36 -2.40 -3.87
CA GLN A 19 6.79 -2.68 -3.70
C GLN A 19 7.73 -1.60 -4.21
N ARG A 20 7.38 -0.97 -5.33
CA ARG A 20 8.19 0.10 -5.95
C ARG A 20 8.22 1.39 -5.13
N LYS A 21 7.31 1.55 -4.17
CA LYS A 21 7.15 2.76 -3.37
C LYS A 21 7.92 2.72 -2.04
N VAL A 22 8.36 1.55 -1.59
CA VAL A 22 9.14 1.42 -0.34
C VAL A 22 10.57 1.84 -0.61
N TRP A 23 11.06 2.78 0.19
CA TRP A 23 12.44 3.23 0.25
C TRP A 23 13.10 2.66 1.51
N LEU A 24 14.34 2.23 1.36
CA LEU A 24 15.17 1.64 2.40
C LEU A 24 16.45 2.48 2.46
N ASP A 25 16.88 2.86 3.67
CA ASP A 25 18.10 3.61 3.86
C ASP A 25 19.35 2.74 3.55
N PRO A 26 20.16 3.10 2.54
CA PRO A 26 21.38 2.36 2.19
C PRO A 26 22.44 2.37 3.30
N SER A 27 22.46 3.39 4.17
CA SER A 27 23.42 3.48 5.27
C SER A 27 23.10 2.52 6.42
N LYS A 28 21.85 2.06 6.53
CA LYS A 28 21.37 1.19 7.61
C LYS A 28 21.04 -0.24 7.15
N MET A 29 21.54 -0.65 5.99
CA MET A 29 21.25 -1.96 5.37
C MET A 29 21.44 -3.14 6.32
N LYS A 30 22.53 -3.18 7.11
CA LYS A 30 22.78 -4.27 8.08
C LYS A 30 21.70 -4.40 9.16
N VAL A 31 21.14 -3.27 9.60
CA VAL A 31 20.07 -3.22 10.62
C VAL A 31 18.74 -3.66 10.00
N ILE A 32 18.51 -3.30 8.73
CA ILE A 32 17.34 -3.75 7.99
C ILE A 32 17.42 -5.27 7.76
N GLU A 33 18.59 -5.80 7.42
CA GLU A 33 18.81 -7.24 7.22
C GLU A 33 18.47 -8.08 8.47
N SER A 34 18.79 -7.59 9.67
CA SER A 34 18.49 -8.30 10.92
C SER A 34 16.99 -8.26 11.32
N ALA A 35 16.24 -7.27 10.84
CA ALA A 35 14.81 -7.15 11.13
C ALA A 35 13.96 -8.15 10.33
N ARG A 36 13.53 -9.25 10.97
CA ARG A 36 12.71 -10.31 10.33
C ARG A 36 11.24 -10.34 10.77
N THR A 37 10.90 -9.65 11.86
CA THR A 37 9.53 -9.61 12.42
C THR A 37 8.79 -8.34 12.01
N ARG A 38 7.45 -8.34 12.13
CA ARG A 38 6.62 -7.17 11.80
C ARG A 38 6.86 -6.02 12.78
N GLU A 39 7.08 -6.33 14.05
CA GLU A 39 7.35 -5.36 15.11
C GLU A 39 8.66 -4.62 14.84
N ALA A 40 9.75 -5.36 14.57
CA ALA A 40 11.04 -4.75 14.25
C ALA A 40 10.95 -3.84 13.01
N ILE A 41 10.21 -4.25 11.97
CA ILE A 41 9.99 -3.40 10.78
C ILE A 41 9.16 -2.15 11.13
N ARG A 42 8.22 -2.25 12.07
CA ARG A 42 7.43 -1.09 12.54
C ARG A 42 8.31 -0.08 13.27
N ASP A 43 9.26 -0.55 14.07
CA ASP A 43 10.23 0.30 14.76
C ASP A 43 11.16 1.00 13.78
N LEU A 44 11.62 0.29 12.73
CA LEU A 44 12.41 0.90 11.66
C LEU A 44 11.63 1.93 10.84
N ILE A 45 10.32 1.75 10.67
CA ILE A 45 9.45 2.77 10.07
C ILE A 45 9.35 3.99 11.00
N ALA A 46 9.17 3.80 12.31
CA ALA A 46 9.11 4.88 13.28
C ALA A 46 10.43 5.67 13.35
N GLN A 47 11.56 4.99 13.21
CA GLN A 47 12.90 5.58 13.13
C GLN A 47 13.25 6.19 11.77
N ASN A 48 12.31 6.21 10.82
CA ASN A 48 12.50 6.75 9.46
C ASN A 48 13.58 6.03 8.63
N VAL A 49 13.98 4.81 9.01
CA VAL A 49 14.93 3.98 8.25
C VAL A 49 14.25 3.32 7.05
N ILE A 50 12.96 2.99 7.20
CA ILE A 50 12.11 2.45 6.14
C ILE A 50 10.96 3.44 5.91
N GLN A 51 10.87 3.98 4.69
CA GLN A 51 9.91 5.04 4.40
C GLN A 51 9.23 4.86 3.03
N LEU A 52 8.22 5.67 2.79
CA LEU A 52 7.69 5.87 1.44
C LEU A 52 8.66 6.72 0.63
N LYS A 53 9.00 6.29 -0.59
CA LYS A 53 9.84 7.07 -1.50
C LYS A 53 9.23 8.47 -1.73
N PRO A 54 9.97 9.56 -1.51
CA PRO A 54 9.48 10.91 -1.77
C PRO A 54 9.10 11.04 -3.26
N GLY A 55 8.00 11.73 -3.54
CA GLY A 55 7.44 11.85 -4.89
C GLY A 55 6.44 10.76 -5.29
N TYR A 56 6.41 9.60 -4.60
CA TYR A 56 5.36 8.57 -4.81
C TYR A 56 4.08 8.87 -4.02
N ARG A 57 3.64 10.13 -4.01
CA ARG A 57 2.41 10.58 -3.35
C ARG A 57 1.22 10.38 -4.31
N GLY A 58 0.88 9.12 -4.57
CA GLY A 58 -0.26 8.74 -5.42
C GLY A 58 -1.22 7.83 -4.67
N TYR A 59 -2.40 8.37 -4.33
CA TYR A 59 -3.56 7.65 -3.80
C TYR A 59 -3.86 6.42 -4.65
N ARG A 60 -3.91 5.24 -4.03
CA ARG A 60 -3.78 3.99 -4.76
C ARG A 60 -5.07 3.24 -5.04
N THR A 61 -6.22 3.83 -4.77
CA THR A 61 -7.44 3.42 -5.43
C THR A 61 -8.23 4.66 -5.85
N LYS A 62 -8.93 4.58 -7.00
CA LYS A 62 -10.06 5.48 -7.29
C LYS A 62 -10.98 5.57 -6.06
N ILE A 63 -11.10 4.45 -5.35
CA ILE A 63 -11.84 4.28 -4.10
C ILE A 63 -11.28 5.18 -2.97
N ASP A 64 -9.98 5.18 -2.69
CA ASP A 64 -9.38 6.02 -1.63
C ASP A 64 -9.52 7.52 -1.92
N LYS A 65 -9.36 7.94 -3.19
CA LYS A 65 -9.66 9.34 -3.57
C LYS A 65 -11.12 9.67 -3.31
N VAL A 66 -12.05 8.79 -3.70
CA VAL A 66 -13.50 8.98 -3.54
C VAL A 66 -13.92 8.98 -2.07
N LEU A 67 -13.33 8.10 -1.24
CA LEU A 67 -13.61 7.97 0.19
C LEU A 67 -13.14 9.22 0.96
N ILE A 68 -11.94 9.72 0.64
CA ILE A 68 -11.38 10.92 1.29
C ILE A 68 -12.09 12.19 0.81
N HIS A 69 -12.43 12.32 -0.48
CA HIS A 69 -13.12 13.53 -0.99
C HIS A 69 -14.60 13.62 -0.64
N ASN A 70 -15.32 12.50 -0.48
CA ASN A 70 -16.78 12.54 -0.34
C ASN A 70 -17.30 12.26 1.07
N HIS A 71 -16.46 11.93 2.06
CA HIS A 71 -16.91 11.49 3.39
C HIS A 71 -17.98 10.38 3.35
N LYS A 72 -17.96 9.50 2.34
CA LYS A 72 -18.96 8.44 2.15
C LYS A 72 -18.46 7.11 2.71
N PRO A 73 -19.28 6.35 3.46
CA PRO A 73 -18.88 5.05 4.01
C PRO A 73 -18.67 4.01 2.91
N ILE A 74 -17.69 3.12 3.12
CA ILE A 74 -17.20 2.08 2.19
C ILE A 74 -18.33 1.20 1.61
N GLN A 75 -19.41 1.01 2.38
CA GLN A 75 -20.56 0.17 2.01
C GLN A 75 -21.27 0.63 0.72
N ARG A 76 -21.31 1.94 0.43
CA ARG A 76 -22.08 2.48 -0.70
C ARG A 76 -21.40 2.28 -2.07
N ILE A 77 -20.08 2.08 -2.09
CA ILE A 77 -19.29 1.92 -3.34
C ILE A 77 -19.38 0.49 -3.87
N TYR A 78 -19.48 -0.51 -2.98
CA TYR A 78 -19.65 -1.92 -3.38
C TYR A 78 -20.98 -2.20 -4.09
N ALA A 79 -22.03 -1.41 -3.82
CA ALA A 79 -23.34 -1.54 -4.47
C ALA A 79 -23.30 -1.27 -6.00
N GLY A 80 -22.41 -0.37 -6.47
CA GLY A 80 -22.30 -0.03 -7.89
C GLY A 80 -21.58 -1.08 -8.74
N TYR A 81 -20.76 -1.93 -8.12
CA TYR A 81 -20.04 -3.00 -8.83
C TYR A 81 -20.92 -4.23 -9.13
N LYS A 82 -22.03 -4.40 -8.41
CA LYS A 82 -22.90 -5.59 -8.52
C LYS A 82 -23.96 -5.50 -9.63
N ASN A 83 -24.14 -4.33 -10.26
CA ASN A 83 -25.29 -4.06 -11.14
C ASN A 83 -24.94 -4.00 -12.65
N LYS A 84 -23.74 -4.42 -13.07
CA LYS A 84 -23.30 -4.34 -14.48
C LYS A 84 -23.50 -5.62 -15.32
N THR A 85 -24.06 -6.68 -14.76
CA THR A 85 -24.24 -7.98 -15.44
C THR A 85 -25.64 -8.20 -16.03
N GLN A 86 -26.52 -7.21 -16.00
CA GLN A 86 -27.91 -7.31 -16.49
C GLN A 86 -28.25 -6.03 -17.26
N GLY A 87 -27.78 -5.87 -18.50
CA GLY A 87 -28.03 -4.63 -19.24
C GLY A 87 -27.32 -4.47 -20.57
N THR A 88 -27.19 -5.55 -21.35
CA THR A 88 -26.87 -5.47 -22.79
C THR A 88 -27.66 -6.54 -23.53
N MET A 89 -28.99 -6.42 -23.51
CA MET A 89 -29.84 -6.92 -24.60
C MET A 89 -30.51 -5.67 -25.16
N GLY A 90 -29.84 -5.04 -26.13
CA GLY A 90 -30.41 -3.92 -26.87
C GLY A 90 -31.48 -4.47 -27.79
N GLU A 91 -32.72 -4.10 -27.53
CA GLU A 91 -33.79 -4.11 -28.52
C GLU A 91 -33.65 -2.90 -29.45
N GLN A 92 -34.11 -3.09 -30.69
CA GLN A 92 -34.22 -2.18 -31.84
C GLN A 92 -33.06 -2.23 -32.84
#